data_AF-A0A811K974-F1
#
_entry.id   AF-A0A811K974-F1
#
_cell.length_a   1.000
_cell.length_b   1.000
_cell.length_c   1.000
_cell.angle_alpha   90.00
_cell.angle_beta   90.00
_cell.angle_gamma   90.00
#
_symmetry.space_group_name_H-M   'P 1'
#
loop_
_entity.id
_entity.type
_entity.pdbx_description
1 polymer ?
#
loop_
_entity_poly.entity_id
_entity_poly.type
_entity_poly.pdbx_seq_one_letter_code
_entity_poly.pdbx_strand_id
1 'polypeptide(L)'
;MDGAGFRRTQSLRYPKGKGSPVSNGLTRRGSRAYRSRSTRKIFESNSSLARLTPNQRQALQHSWRALKTQITQLSRRIFQELEVVCPKVKDIFYKAALVDCFVNKEPGTQGTLDEHVKYFVKFFDDIVLNIDCEAAVTAMIRRCGQSHAILNQSCGFHADIWEKLGEICMEKVCSTDAVTKVREAGRAWRTLIAFLTDELRCSFDGEAKIYSRRSSLEQQSQCQSPSHLERNGDELSDRLREMRVDYQNGY
;
A
#
# COMPACT_ATOMS: atom_id res chain seq x y z
N MET A 1 52.18 19.67 14.25
CA MET A 1 51.72 20.03 12.90
C MET A 1 52.51 19.21 11.90
N ASP A 2 51.98 19.06 10.69
CA ASP A 2 52.59 18.42 9.51
C ASP A 2 52.86 16.91 9.62
N GLY A 3 52.62 16.09 8.59
CA GLY A 3 51.96 16.36 7.31
C GLY A 3 51.85 15.06 6.50
N ALA A 4 50.66 14.71 6.02
CA ALA A 4 50.45 13.46 5.29
C ALA A 4 50.96 13.57 3.84
N GLY A 5 51.87 12.68 3.43
CA GLY A 5 52.49 12.68 2.10
C GLY A 5 52.36 11.33 1.38
N PHE A 6 51.55 11.32 0.32
CA PHE A 6 51.28 10.17 -0.56
C PHE A 6 52.56 9.54 -1.15
N ARG A 7 52.65 8.20 -1.22
CA ARG A 7 53.55 7.51 -2.17
C ARG A 7 52.80 6.42 -2.94
N ARG A 8 52.69 6.62 -4.25
CA ARG A 8 52.22 5.60 -5.22
C ARG A 8 53.31 4.54 -5.39
N THR A 9 52.90 3.28 -5.56
CA THR A 9 53.72 2.24 -6.17
C THR A 9 53.17 1.91 -7.56
N GLN A 10 54.00 2.07 -8.59
CA GLN A 10 53.83 1.46 -9.89
C GLN A 10 54.94 0.42 -10.09
N SER A 11 54.59 -0.73 -10.67
CA SER A 11 55.55 -1.68 -11.23
C SER A 11 54.85 -2.32 -12.43
N LEU A 12 55.09 -1.78 -13.64
CA LEU A 12 56.04 -2.31 -14.63
C LEU A 12 55.57 -3.56 -15.37
N ARG A 13 55.22 -3.39 -16.65
CA ARG A 13 55.56 -4.31 -17.76
C ARG A 13 55.40 -3.61 -19.12
N TYR A 14 56.45 -3.71 -19.92
CA TYR A 14 56.67 -3.36 -21.34
C TYR A 14 57.92 -4.20 -21.76
N PRO A 15 58.29 -4.39 -23.04
CA PRO A 15 57.66 -4.02 -24.32
C PRO A 15 57.45 -5.29 -25.21
N LYS A 16 57.41 -5.37 -26.56
CA LYS A 16 57.39 -4.44 -27.73
C LYS A 16 56.83 -5.24 -28.94
N GLY A 17 56.17 -4.59 -29.92
CA GLY A 17 55.86 -5.21 -31.22
C GLY A 17 55.13 -4.24 -32.16
N LYS A 18 55.68 -3.95 -33.35
CA LYS A 18 55.16 -2.95 -34.31
C LYS A 18 54.42 -3.62 -35.48
N GLY A 19 53.37 -2.99 -35.99
CA GLY A 19 52.77 -3.35 -37.29
C GLY A 19 51.47 -2.59 -37.62
N SER A 20 51.48 -1.87 -38.74
CA SER A 20 50.36 -1.27 -39.49
C SER A 20 50.76 -1.31 -40.99
N PRO A 21 49.89 -1.13 -42.00
CA PRO A 21 48.54 -0.52 -41.98
C PRO A 21 47.47 -1.18 -42.92
N VAL A 22 46.33 -0.48 -43.10
CA VAL A 22 45.35 -0.53 -44.23
C VAL A 22 44.41 -1.75 -44.40
N SER A 23 43.09 -1.54 -44.28
CA SER A 23 42.11 -1.60 -45.41
C SER A 23 40.63 -1.77 -44.99
N ASN A 24 39.76 -1.30 -45.89
CA ASN A 24 38.30 -1.17 -45.87
C ASN A 24 37.50 -2.43 -45.48
N GLY A 25 36.25 -2.29 -44.99
CA GLY A 25 35.33 -3.44 -44.90
C GLY A 25 34.00 -3.25 -44.16
N LEU A 26 33.02 -2.72 -44.88
CA LEU A 26 31.57 -2.63 -44.61
C LEU A 26 30.87 -3.79 -43.82
N THR A 27 29.70 -3.45 -43.25
CA THR A 27 28.58 -4.32 -42.77
C THR A 27 28.71 -5.07 -41.42
N ARG A 28 28.41 -4.38 -40.32
CA ARG A 28 28.08 -5.01 -39.03
C ARG A 28 26.64 -5.55 -39.03
N ARG A 29 26.42 -6.78 -39.53
CA ARG A 29 25.14 -7.49 -39.40
C ARG A 29 24.91 -7.93 -37.95
N GLY A 30 24.27 -7.08 -37.15
CA GLY A 30 23.99 -7.35 -35.75
C GLY A 30 22.92 -8.41 -35.55
N SER A 31 23.32 -9.64 -35.22
CA SER A 31 22.41 -10.70 -34.77
C SER A 31 21.64 -10.25 -33.53
N ARG A 32 20.32 -10.04 -33.67
CA ARG A 32 19.42 -9.83 -32.53
C ARG A 32 19.32 -11.13 -31.73
N ALA A 33 20.23 -11.31 -30.78
CA ALA A 33 20.02 -12.26 -29.71
C ALA A 33 18.72 -11.88 -28.98
N TYR A 34 17.71 -12.74 -29.08
CA TYR A 34 16.50 -12.66 -28.27
C TYR A 34 16.95 -12.71 -26.80
N ARG A 35 17.02 -11.55 -26.12
CA ARG A 35 17.20 -11.53 -24.67
C ARG A 35 15.93 -12.11 -24.08
N SER A 36 16.02 -13.41 -23.76
CA SER A 36 14.97 -14.15 -23.08
C SER A 36 14.45 -13.30 -21.93
N ARG A 37 13.15 -13.02 -21.93
CA ARG A 37 12.50 -12.27 -20.85
C ARG A 37 12.77 -13.05 -19.58
N SER A 38 13.66 -12.51 -18.73
CA SER A 38 14.00 -13.12 -17.45
C SER A 38 12.69 -13.44 -16.74
N THR A 39 12.48 -14.73 -16.50
CA THR A 39 11.41 -15.22 -15.64
C THR A 39 11.40 -14.35 -14.41
N ARG A 40 10.28 -13.66 -14.14
CA ARG A 40 10.13 -12.89 -12.91
C ARG A 40 10.41 -13.86 -11.78
N LYS A 41 11.60 -13.77 -11.17
CA LYS A 41 11.89 -14.48 -9.93
C LYS A 41 10.80 -14.04 -8.99
N ILE A 42 9.94 -14.98 -8.62
CA ILE A 42 9.00 -14.81 -7.53
C ILE A 42 9.88 -14.37 -6.37
N PHE A 43 9.61 -13.17 -5.87
CA PHE A 43 10.43 -12.57 -4.84
C PHE A 43 10.16 -13.41 -3.59
N GLU A 44 11.07 -14.33 -3.27
CA GLU A 44 11.18 -14.91 -1.94
C GLU A 44 11.53 -13.77 -1.00
N SER A 45 10.50 -13.02 -0.61
CA SER A 45 10.58 -12.07 0.48
C SER A 45 10.92 -12.90 1.71
N ASN A 46 12.19 -12.86 2.11
CA ASN A 46 12.59 -13.13 3.48
C ASN A 46 11.89 -12.09 4.34
N SER A 47 10.63 -12.38 4.69
CA SER A 47 9.75 -11.48 5.40
C SER A 47 10.36 -11.13 6.76
N SER A 48 10.18 -9.89 7.19
CA SER A 48 10.47 -9.49 8.56
C SER A 48 9.68 -10.34 9.56
N LEU A 49 8.49 -10.82 9.18
CA LEU A 49 7.66 -11.68 10.01
C LEU A 49 8.23 -13.11 10.16
N ALA A 50 8.77 -13.71 9.10
CA ALA A 50 9.48 -15.00 9.16
C ALA A 50 10.63 -14.99 10.17
N ARG A 51 11.33 -13.85 10.29
CA ARG A 51 12.48 -13.67 11.20
C ARG A 51 12.11 -13.57 12.68
N LEU A 52 10.83 -13.46 13.05
CA LEU A 52 10.42 -13.46 14.46
C LEU A 52 10.69 -14.82 15.11
N THR A 53 11.48 -14.82 16.17
CA THR A 53 11.77 -16.03 16.96
C THR A 53 10.51 -16.48 17.75
N PRO A 54 10.41 -17.75 18.16
CA PRO A 54 9.28 -18.22 18.98
C PRO A 54 9.07 -17.38 20.24
N ASN A 55 10.16 -16.98 20.91
CA ASN A 55 10.12 -16.12 22.10
C ASN A 55 9.56 -14.72 21.78
N GLN A 56 9.86 -14.18 20.60
CA GLN A 56 9.32 -12.88 20.15
C GLN A 56 7.83 -12.98 19.80
N ARG A 57 7.39 -14.08 19.15
CA ARG A 57 5.95 -14.33 18.87
C ARG A 57 5.16 -14.49 20.17
N GLN A 58 5.67 -15.26 21.12
CA GLN A 58 5.06 -15.39 22.45
C GLN A 58 5.03 -14.04 23.19
N ALA A 59 6.13 -13.27 23.18
CA ALA A 59 6.18 -11.96 23.84
C ALA A 59 5.21 -10.94 23.19
N LEU A 60 5.03 -10.99 21.87
CA LEU A 60 4.01 -10.22 21.16
C LEU A 60 2.59 -10.61 21.62
N GLN A 61 2.25 -11.90 21.63
CA GLN A 61 0.94 -12.38 22.07
C GLN A 61 0.64 -12.05 23.54
N HIS A 62 1.64 -12.10 24.43
CA HIS A 62 1.48 -11.73 25.84
C HIS A 62 1.32 -10.22 26.03
N SER A 63 2.16 -9.40 25.39
CA SER A 63 2.06 -7.94 25.47
C SER A 63 0.78 -7.41 24.83
N TRP A 64 0.30 -8.02 23.73
CA TRP A 64 -1.01 -7.72 23.16
C TRP A 64 -2.17 -7.97 24.14
N ARG A 65 -2.16 -9.13 24.82
CA ARG A 65 -3.14 -9.43 25.88
C ARG A 65 -3.09 -8.41 27.03
N ALA A 66 -1.90 -7.95 27.42
CA ALA A 66 -1.74 -6.91 28.43
C ALA A 66 -2.20 -5.51 27.95
N LEU A 67 -2.14 -5.22 26.64
CA LEU A 67 -2.63 -3.97 26.05
C LEU A 67 -4.17 -3.88 25.97
N LYS A 68 -4.89 -5.00 26.07
CA LYS A 68 -6.34 -5.08 25.79
C LYS A 68 -7.21 -4.07 26.53
N THR A 69 -6.88 -3.71 27.76
CA THR A 69 -7.64 -2.75 28.58
C THR A 69 -7.51 -1.31 28.11
N GLN A 70 -6.42 -0.98 27.40
CA GLN A 70 -6.10 0.39 26.96
C GLN A 70 -6.07 0.55 25.44
N ILE A 71 -6.14 -0.54 24.67
CA ILE A 71 -5.88 -0.53 23.23
C ILE A 71 -6.88 0.35 22.46
N THR A 72 -8.17 0.34 22.79
CA THR A 72 -9.18 1.20 22.15
C THR A 72 -8.82 2.69 22.27
N GLN A 73 -8.36 3.11 23.45
CA GLN A 73 -7.96 4.49 23.69
C GLN A 73 -6.59 4.81 23.05
N LEU A 74 -5.69 3.83 22.96
CA LEU A 74 -4.42 3.97 22.24
C LEU A 74 -4.66 4.14 20.74
N SER A 75 -5.50 3.31 20.13
CA SER A 75 -5.91 3.38 18.73
C SER A 75 -6.60 4.70 18.41
N ARG A 76 -7.47 5.20 19.29
CA ARG A 76 -8.05 6.55 19.15
C ARG A 76 -6.98 7.64 19.11
N ARG A 77 -6.01 7.62 20.02
CA ARG A 77 -4.89 8.60 20.01
C ARG A 77 -4.06 8.50 18.73
N ILE A 78 -3.78 7.28 18.24
CA ILE A 78 -3.07 7.05 16.98
C ILE A 78 -3.79 7.74 15.81
N PHE A 79 -5.11 7.57 15.67
CA PHE A 79 -5.88 8.23 14.62
C PHE A 79 -5.99 9.75 14.82
N GLN A 80 -6.19 10.23 16.05
CA GLN A 80 -6.24 11.67 16.35
C GLN A 80 -4.91 12.36 16.02
N GLU A 81 -3.78 11.72 16.30
CA GLU A 81 -2.46 12.26 15.94
C GLU A 81 -2.21 12.19 14.44
N LEU A 82 -2.70 11.14 13.76
CA LEU A 82 -2.68 11.04 12.30
C LEU A 82 -3.50 12.18 11.64
N GLU A 83 -4.66 12.54 12.20
CA GLU A 83 -5.43 13.72 11.76
C GLU A 83 -4.68 15.03 11.96
N VAL A 84 -3.85 15.15 13.00
CA VAL A 84 -3.03 16.35 13.26
C VAL A 84 -1.87 16.45 12.27
N VAL A 85 -1.11 15.38 12.03
CA VAL A 85 0.02 15.39 11.08
C VAL A 85 -0.41 15.28 9.62
N CYS A 86 -1.63 14.81 9.37
CA CYS A 86 -2.24 14.74 8.06
C CYS A 86 -3.74 15.13 8.13
N PRO A 87 -4.07 16.44 8.08
CA PRO A 87 -5.45 16.93 8.11
C PRO A 87 -6.37 16.33 7.03
N LYS A 88 -5.80 15.81 5.93
CA LYS A 88 -6.55 15.08 4.89
C LYS A 88 -7.28 13.86 5.44
N VAL A 89 -6.72 13.17 6.46
CA VAL A 89 -7.36 12.01 7.10
C VAL A 89 -8.66 12.41 7.79
N LYS A 90 -8.68 13.59 8.44
CA LYS A 90 -9.90 14.15 9.05
C LYS A 90 -10.97 14.48 8.00
N ASP A 91 -10.57 15.06 6.87
CA ASP A 91 -11.49 15.30 5.74
C ASP A 91 -12.12 13.99 5.23
N ILE A 92 -11.35 12.89 5.22
CA ILE A 92 -11.79 11.58 4.76
C ILE A 92 -12.84 10.99 5.71
N PHE A 93 -12.57 10.98 7.02
CA PHE A 93 -13.55 10.52 8.01
C PHE A 93 -14.82 11.37 8.01
N TYR A 94 -14.70 12.70 7.81
CA TYR A 94 -15.85 13.58 7.69
C TYR A 94 -16.67 13.31 6.42
N LYS A 95 -16.02 13.14 5.26
CA LYS A 95 -16.71 12.74 4.02
C LYS A 95 -17.40 11.38 4.14
N ALA A 96 -16.75 10.41 4.77
CA ALA A 96 -17.34 9.09 5.00
C ALA A 96 -18.60 9.19 5.90
N ALA A 97 -18.51 9.92 7.01
CA ALA A 97 -19.67 10.18 7.88
C ALA A 97 -20.83 10.85 7.12
N LEU A 98 -20.56 11.84 6.27
CA LEU A 98 -21.60 12.46 5.43
C LEU A 98 -22.24 11.45 4.46
N VAL A 99 -21.44 10.63 3.77
CA VAL A 99 -21.97 9.60 2.85
C VAL A 99 -22.82 8.58 3.61
N ASP A 100 -22.40 8.18 4.81
CA ASP A 100 -23.14 7.24 5.67
C ASP A 100 -24.44 7.83 6.25
N CYS A 101 -24.61 9.17 6.26
CA CYS A 101 -25.89 9.81 6.56
C CYS A 101 -26.90 9.77 5.40
N PHE A 102 -26.45 9.56 4.16
CA PHE A 102 -27.31 9.52 2.97
C PHE A 102 -27.50 8.11 2.40
N VAL A 103 -26.52 7.24 2.57
CA VAL A 103 -26.60 5.82 2.21
C VAL A 103 -27.05 5.05 3.45
N ASN A 104 -28.27 4.53 3.43
CA ASN A 104 -28.83 3.67 4.49
C ASN A 104 -28.04 2.35 4.60
N LYS A 105 -26.87 2.40 5.23
CA LYS A 105 -26.00 1.26 5.49
C LYS A 105 -26.39 0.57 6.80
N GLU A 106 -26.09 -0.72 6.87
CA GLU A 106 -26.19 -1.49 8.11
C GLU A 106 -25.35 -0.87 9.23
N PRO A 107 -25.87 -0.75 10.47
CA PRO A 107 -25.13 -0.23 11.62
C PRO A 107 -23.80 -0.96 11.82
N GLY A 108 -22.72 -0.20 12.05
CA GLY A 108 -21.37 -0.79 12.20
C GLY A 108 -20.65 -1.12 10.88
N THR A 109 -21.13 -0.62 9.74
CA THR A 109 -20.39 -0.58 8.45
C THR A 109 -19.96 0.85 8.03
N GLN A 110 -19.99 1.77 8.99
CA GLN A 110 -19.72 3.19 8.79
C GLN A 110 -18.21 3.45 8.71
N GLY A 111 -17.81 4.40 7.86
CA GLY A 111 -16.42 4.84 7.70
C GLY A 111 -16.02 5.94 8.69
N THR A 112 -16.58 5.95 9.90
CA THR A 112 -16.24 6.94 10.94
C THR A 112 -14.95 6.58 11.66
N LEU A 113 -14.31 7.56 12.32
CA LEU A 113 -13.14 7.32 13.16
C LEU A 113 -13.45 6.32 14.29
N ASP A 114 -14.65 6.34 14.86
CA ASP A 114 -15.06 5.45 15.94
C ASP A 114 -15.17 3.98 15.51
N GLU A 115 -15.72 3.70 14.32
CA GLU A 115 -15.71 2.35 13.76
C GLU A 115 -14.30 1.96 13.31
N HIS A 116 -13.51 2.87 12.71
CA HIS A 116 -12.12 2.58 12.35
C HIS A 116 -11.24 2.26 13.57
N VAL A 117 -11.49 2.84 14.74
CA VAL A 117 -10.85 2.43 16.01
C VAL A 117 -11.17 0.97 16.34
N LYS A 118 -12.43 0.54 16.21
CA LYS A 118 -12.82 -0.87 16.45
C LYS A 118 -12.21 -1.81 15.42
N TYR A 119 -12.27 -1.45 14.14
CA TYR A 119 -11.66 -2.23 13.05
C TYR A 119 -10.14 -2.36 13.23
N PHE A 120 -9.47 -1.31 13.68
CA PHE A 120 -8.03 -1.32 13.94
C PHE A 120 -7.66 -2.24 15.10
N VAL A 121 -8.41 -2.21 16.21
CA VAL A 121 -8.23 -3.17 17.32
C VAL A 121 -8.44 -4.61 16.83
N LYS A 122 -9.52 -4.87 16.09
CA LYS A 122 -9.81 -6.19 15.51
C LYS A 122 -8.73 -6.64 14.50
N PHE A 123 -8.21 -5.73 13.70
CA PHE A 123 -7.15 -6.03 12.73
C PHE A 123 -5.88 -6.49 13.41
N PHE A 124 -5.47 -5.84 14.50
CA PHE A 124 -4.34 -6.32 15.31
C PHE A 124 -4.66 -7.61 16.08
N ASP A 125 -5.90 -7.83 16.54
CA ASP A 125 -6.32 -9.13 17.08
C ASP A 125 -6.12 -10.26 16.08
N ASP A 126 -6.69 -10.11 14.87
CA ASP A 126 -6.63 -11.13 13.83
C ASP A 126 -5.17 -11.37 13.39
N ILE A 127 -4.34 -10.32 13.31
CA ILE A 127 -2.89 -10.43 13.03
C ILE A 127 -2.13 -11.17 14.12
N VAL A 128 -2.30 -10.79 15.40
CA VAL A 128 -1.56 -11.41 16.52
C VAL A 128 -2.01 -12.85 16.77
N LEU A 129 -3.29 -13.16 16.53
CA LEU A 129 -3.84 -14.51 16.58
C LEU A 129 -3.23 -15.41 15.49
N ASN A 130 -3.02 -14.88 14.28
CA ASN A 130 -2.49 -15.62 13.14
C ASN A 130 -0.97 -15.46 12.96
N ILE A 131 -0.22 -14.93 13.95
CA ILE A 131 1.19 -14.53 13.81
C ILE A 131 2.12 -15.68 13.34
N ASP A 132 1.76 -16.92 13.62
CA ASP A 132 2.51 -18.12 13.20
C ASP A 132 2.23 -18.54 11.74
N CYS A 133 1.17 -17.99 11.12
CA CYS A 133 0.81 -18.20 9.72
C CYS A 133 1.05 -16.93 8.89
N GLU A 134 2.31 -16.72 8.47
CA GLU A 134 2.72 -15.53 7.72
C GLU A 134 1.88 -15.28 6.46
N ALA A 135 1.53 -16.32 5.71
CA ALA A 135 0.73 -16.19 4.49
C ALA A 135 -0.66 -15.59 4.78
N ALA A 136 -1.30 -15.99 5.89
CA ALA A 136 -2.58 -15.44 6.32
C ALA A 136 -2.43 -13.97 6.77
N VAL A 137 -1.43 -13.66 7.60
CA VAL A 137 -1.16 -12.29 8.07
C VAL A 137 -0.88 -11.36 6.89
N THR A 138 -0.02 -11.78 5.96
CA THR A 138 0.30 -11.03 4.73
C THR A 138 -0.95 -10.79 3.89
N ALA A 139 -1.80 -11.80 3.69
CA ALA A 139 -3.03 -11.67 2.92
C ALA A 139 -4.05 -10.71 3.57
N MET A 140 -4.18 -10.74 4.91
CA MET A 140 -5.03 -9.80 5.64
C MET A 140 -4.54 -8.36 5.52
N ILE A 141 -3.24 -8.13 5.70
CA ILE A 141 -2.64 -6.80 5.61
C ILE A 141 -2.75 -6.25 4.18
N ARG A 142 -2.41 -7.06 3.17
CA ARG A 142 -2.51 -6.65 1.77
C ARG A 142 -3.94 -6.25 1.38
N ARG A 143 -4.94 -7.04 1.79
CA ARG A 143 -6.36 -6.75 1.54
C ARG A 143 -6.79 -5.41 2.13
N CYS A 144 -6.28 -5.05 3.31
CA CYS A 144 -6.55 -3.76 3.96
C CYS A 144 -5.96 -2.59 3.15
N GLY A 145 -4.69 -2.66 2.71
CA GLY A 145 -4.12 -1.61 1.87
C GLY A 145 -4.82 -1.47 0.51
N GLN A 146 -5.23 -2.59 -0.10
CA GLN A 146 -5.99 -2.62 -1.35
C GLN A 146 -7.38 -1.97 -1.22
N SER A 147 -8.13 -2.24 -0.14
CA SER A 147 -9.48 -1.69 0.03
C SER A 147 -9.49 -0.16 0.19
N HIS A 148 -8.40 0.42 0.68
CA HIS A 148 -8.23 1.88 0.80
C HIS A 148 -7.78 2.54 -0.51
N ALA A 149 -7.33 1.79 -1.52
CA ALA A 149 -6.78 2.36 -2.76
C ALA A 149 -7.80 3.19 -3.58
N ILE A 150 -9.09 2.90 -3.44
CA ILE A 150 -10.18 3.69 -4.02
C ILE A 150 -10.21 5.15 -3.52
N LEU A 151 -9.75 5.39 -2.28
CA LEU A 151 -9.69 6.72 -1.67
C LEU A 151 -8.61 7.62 -2.30
N ASN A 152 -7.67 7.05 -3.06
CA ASN A 152 -6.65 7.82 -3.78
C ASN A 152 -7.28 8.77 -4.81
N GLN A 153 -8.30 8.29 -5.54
CA GLN A 153 -8.95 9.06 -6.60
C GLN A 153 -9.98 10.05 -6.09
N SER A 154 -10.84 9.64 -5.15
CA SER A 154 -11.97 10.45 -4.65
C SER A 154 -11.61 11.39 -3.52
N CYS A 155 -10.54 11.09 -2.79
CA CYS A 155 -10.24 11.70 -1.49
C CYS A 155 -8.79 12.15 -1.31
N GLY A 156 -7.88 11.86 -2.25
CA GLY A 156 -6.46 12.22 -2.10
C GLY A 156 -5.76 11.45 -0.97
N PHE A 157 -6.20 10.23 -0.68
CA PHE A 157 -5.48 9.33 0.21
C PHE A 157 -4.22 8.83 -0.52
N HIS A 158 -3.04 8.98 0.07
CA HIS A 158 -1.77 8.64 -0.57
C HIS A 158 -0.90 7.73 0.32
N ALA A 159 0.14 7.16 -0.28
CA ALA A 159 1.02 6.18 0.36
C ALA A 159 1.75 6.71 1.62
N ASP A 160 2.01 8.01 1.70
CA ASP A 160 2.66 8.68 2.85
C ASP A 160 1.77 8.68 4.10
N ILE A 161 0.45 8.54 3.95
CA ILE A 161 -0.47 8.41 5.09
C ILE A 161 -0.22 7.09 5.84
N TRP A 162 0.12 6.02 5.12
CA TRP A 162 0.51 4.75 5.74
C TRP A 162 1.83 4.87 6.48
N GLU A 163 2.80 5.60 5.94
CA GLU A 163 4.11 5.82 6.58
C GLU A 163 3.94 6.59 7.90
N LYS A 164 3.18 7.69 7.89
CA LYS A 164 2.82 8.47 9.10
C LYS A 164 2.06 7.63 10.12
N LEU A 165 1.10 6.82 9.68
CA LEU A 165 0.40 5.88 10.57
C LEU A 165 1.39 4.90 11.21
N GLY A 166 2.33 4.35 10.43
CA GLY A 166 3.38 3.45 10.88
C GLY A 166 4.30 4.07 11.93
N GLU A 167 4.75 5.32 11.72
CA GLU A 167 5.56 6.09 12.66
C GLU A 167 4.82 6.33 13.99
N ILE A 168 3.56 6.79 13.93
CA ILE A 168 2.73 7.02 15.12
C ILE A 168 2.46 5.69 15.85
N CYS A 169 2.15 4.61 15.13
CA CYS A 169 2.00 3.28 15.72
C CYS A 169 3.29 2.84 16.43
N MET A 170 4.44 3.04 15.77
CA MET A 170 5.75 2.69 16.32
C MET A 170 5.99 3.41 17.65
N GLU A 171 5.77 4.73 17.69
CA GLU A 171 5.94 5.53 18.90
C GLU A 171 4.95 5.12 19.99
N LYS A 172 3.65 5.16 19.72
CA LYS A 172 2.63 4.99 20.77
C LYS A 172 2.59 3.57 21.31
N VAL A 173 2.74 2.53 20.46
CA VAL A 173 2.71 1.13 20.91
C VAL A 173 4.01 0.76 21.63
N CYS A 174 5.18 1.10 21.07
CA CYS A 174 6.47 0.73 21.67
C CYS A 174 6.80 1.50 22.96
N SER A 175 6.10 2.62 23.23
CA SER A 175 6.23 3.37 24.48
C SER A 175 5.34 2.85 25.63
N THR A 176 4.47 1.86 25.37
CA THR A 176 3.60 1.31 26.43
C THR A 176 4.34 0.38 27.39
N ASP A 177 3.99 0.43 28.67
CA ASP A 177 4.47 -0.48 29.73
C ASP A 177 4.42 -1.97 29.35
N ALA A 178 3.36 -2.38 28.65
CA ALA A 178 3.17 -3.77 28.21
C ALA A 178 4.24 -4.23 27.21
N VAL A 179 4.86 -3.29 26.49
CA VAL A 179 5.87 -3.54 25.44
C VAL A 179 7.28 -3.22 25.91
N THR A 180 7.47 -2.16 26.71
CA THR A 180 8.78 -1.73 27.22
C THR A 180 9.37 -2.69 28.27
N LYS A 181 8.54 -3.31 29.11
CA LYS A 181 8.98 -4.23 30.18
C LYS A 181 9.63 -5.51 29.68
N VAL A 182 9.39 -5.92 28.43
CA VAL A 182 9.92 -7.17 27.86
C VAL A 182 10.67 -6.86 26.55
N ARG A 183 12.01 -6.98 26.58
CA ARG A 183 12.87 -6.65 25.43
C ARG A 183 12.46 -7.34 24.13
N GLU A 184 12.06 -8.61 24.20
CA GLU A 184 11.63 -9.36 23.02
C GLU A 184 10.23 -8.95 22.53
N ALA A 185 9.34 -8.44 23.40
CA ALA A 185 8.09 -7.81 22.96
C ALA A 185 8.38 -6.52 22.19
N GLY A 186 9.24 -5.65 22.74
CA GLY A 186 9.68 -4.44 22.05
C GLY A 186 10.38 -4.70 20.71
N ARG A 187 11.08 -5.82 20.55
CA ARG A 187 11.63 -6.25 19.26
C ARG A 187 10.53 -6.72 18.31
N ALA A 188 9.64 -7.59 18.79
CA ALA A 188 8.53 -8.13 17.98
C ALA A 188 7.60 -7.03 17.46
N TRP A 189 7.21 -6.07 18.30
CA TRP A 189 6.35 -4.95 17.92
C TRP A 189 6.97 -4.06 16.85
N ARG A 190 8.25 -3.69 16.98
CA ARG A 190 8.95 -2.92 15.94
C ARG A 190 8.99 -3.66 14.61
N THR A 191 9.30 -4.95 14.63
CA THR A 191 9.32 -5.80 13.43
C THR A 191 7.94 -5.93 12.80
N LEU A 192 6.89 -6.11 13.61
CA LEU A 192 5.50 -6.22 13.14
C LEU A 192 4.99 -4.91 12.52
N ILE A 193 5.21 -3.77 13.19
CA ILE A 193 4.70 -2.47 12.72
C ILE A 193 5.40 -2.06 11.42
N ALA A 194 6.71 -2.29 11.31
CA ALA A 194 7.44 -2.07 10.06
C ALA A 194 6.90 -2.96 8.92
N PHE A 195 6.72 -4.26 9.17
CA PHE A 195 6.14 -5.20 8.21
C PHE A 195 4.72 -4.79 7.77
N LEU A 196 3.86 -4.45 8.73
CA LEU A 196 2.50 -4.01 8.50
C LEU A 196 2.44 -2.75 7.64
N THR A 197 3.29 -1.77 7.93
CA THR A 197 3.35 -0.50 7.19
C THR A 197 3.85 -0.72 5.76
N ASP A 198 4.92 -1.51 5.59
CA ASP A 198 5.45 -1.84 4.27
C ASP A 198 4.41 -2.58 3.40
N GLU A 199 3.73 -3.58 3.95
CA GLU A 199 2.73 -4.37 3.21
C GLU A 199 1.45 -3.59 2.90
N LEU A 200 0.96 -2.76 3.83
CA LEU A 200 -0.16 -1.82 3.58
C LEU A 200 0.18 -0.86 2.44
N ARG A 201 1.36 -0.21 2.53
CA ARG A 201 1.82 0.74 1.52
C ARG A 201 1.97 0.05 0.17
N CYS A 202 2.66 -1.09 0.09
CA CYS A 202 2.92 -1.78 -1.17
C CYS A 202 1.65 -2.31 -1.85
N SER A 203 0.68 -2.83 -1.09
CA SER A 203 -0.56 -3.34 -1.67
C SER A 203 -1.49 -2.20 -2.11
N PHE A 204 -1.57 -1.13 -1.32
CA PHE A 204 -2.24 0.12 -1.69
C PHE A 204 -1.67 0.66 -3.00
N ASP A 205 -0.35 0.79 -3.12
CA ASP A 205 0.32 1.37 -4.28
C ASP A 205 0.13 0.53 -5.55
N GLY A 206 0.04 -0.79 -5.40
CA GLY A 206 -0.25 -1.70 -6.51
C GLY A 206 -1.67 -1.49 -7.05
N GLU A 207 -2.64 -1.43 -6.16
CA GLU A 207 -4.06 -1.31 -6.49
C GLU A 207 -4.45 0.11 -6.95
N ALA A 208 -3.88 1.15 -6.33
CA ALA A 208 -4.09 2.54 -6.72
C ALA A 208 -3.66 2.79 -8.17
N LYS A 209 -2.57 2.16 -8.62
CA LYS A 209 -2.11 2.19 -10.02
C LYS A 209 -3.05 1.44 -10.98
N ILE A 210 -3.81 0.45 -10.51
CA ILE A 210 -4.84 -0.24 -11.31
C ILE A 210 -6.06 0.69 -11.48
N TYR A 211 -6.56 1.28 -10.39
CA TYR A 211 -7.64 2.26 -10.42
C TYR A 211 -7.34 3.45 -11.35
N SER A 212 -6.13 4.03 -11.26
CA SER A 212 -5.71 5.13 -12.15
C SER A 212 -5.78 4.75 -13.63
N ARG A 213 -5.29 3.56 -14.01
CA ARG A 213 -5.33 3.10 -15.41
C ARG A 213 -6.74 2.85 -15.90
N ARG A 214 -7.62 2.26 -15.07
CA ARG A 214 -9.02 2.01 -15.43
C ARG A 214 -9.76 3.31 -15.74
N SER A 215 -9.63 4.30 -14.84
CA SER A 215 -10.20 5.63 -15.04
C SER A 215 -9.70 6.31 -16.32
N SER A 216 -8.40 6.22 -16.64
CA SER A 216 -7.86 6.76 -17.90
C SER A 216 -8.41 6.04 -19.14
N LEU A 217 -8.62 4.72 -19.09
CA LEU A 217 -9.19 3.96 -20.21
C LEU A 217 -10.68 4.27 -20.43
N GLU A 218 -11.44 4.42 -19.35
CA GLU A 218 -12.85 4.84 -19.38
C GLU A 218 -12.98 6.25 -20.00
N GLN A 219 -12.13 7.19 -19.56
CA GLN A 219 -12.09 8.56 -20.08
C GLN A 219 -11.64 8.59 -21.56
N GLN A 220 -10.65 7.79 -21.95
CA GLN A 220 -10.20 7.70 -23.34
C GLN A 220 -11.26 7.04 -24.25
N SER A 221 -12.08 6.13 -23.72
CA SER A 221 -13.21 5.53 -24.44
C SER A 221 -14.35 6.54 -24.67
N GLN A 222 -14.60 7.44 -23.73
CA GLN A 222 -15.54 8.56 -23.92
C GLN A 222 -15.04 9.57 -24.97
N CYS A 223 -13.72 9.81 -25.06
CA CYS A 223 -13.16 10.77 -26.03
C CYS A 223 -13.02 10.24 -27.48
N GLN A 224 -13.29 8.96 -27.75
CA GLN A 224 -13.11 8.36 -29.09
C GLN A 224 -14.39 8.25 -29.94
N SER A 225 -15.51 8.87 -29.50
CA SER A 225 -16.81 8.80 -30.20
C SER A 225 -17.35 10.19 -30.59
N PRO A 226 -16.94 10.79 -31.73
CA PRO A 226 -17.41 12.11 -32.17
C PRO A 226 -18.87 12.19 -32.63
N SER A 227 -19.59 11.05 -32.71
CA SER A 227 -20.89 10.93 -33.39
C SER A 227 -22.11 10.73 -32.48
N HIS A 228 -21.98 10.91 -31.16
CA HIS A 228 -23.02 10.51 -30.20
C HIS A 228 -23.93 11.65 -29.67
N LEU A 229 -23.79 12.89 -30.17
CA LEU A 229 -24.64 13.99 -29.71
C LEU A 229 -26.07 13.92 -30.27
N GLU A 230 -26.24 13.41 -31.50
CA GLU A 230 -27.57 13.22 -32.11
C GLU A 230 -28.20 11.88 -31.67
N ARG A 231 -27.43 10.78 -31.68
CA ARG A 231 -27.95 9.44 -31.32
C ARG A 231 -28.47 9.32 -29.88
N ASN A 232 -27.89 10.06 -28.91
CA ASN A 232 -28.36 10.03 -27.52
C ASN A 232 -29.75 10.69 -27.32
N GLY A 233 -30.14 11.63 -28.18
CA GLY A 233 -31.44 12.29 -28.09
C GLY A 233 -32.59 11.32 -28.35
N ASP A 234 -32.43 10.52 -29.41
CA ASP A 234 -33.41 9.51 -29.82
C ASP A 234 -33.47 8.36 -28.81
N GLU A 235 -32.32 7.80 -28.39
CA GLU A 235 -32.27 6.66 -27.47
C GLU A 235 -32.83 6.98 -26.07
N LEU A 236 -32.65 8.22 -25.59
CA LEU A 236 -33.26 8.69 -24.34
C LEU A 236 -34.76 8.95 -24.51
N SER A 237 -35.19 9.49 -25.65
CA SER A 237 -36.59 9.78 -25.95
C SER A 237 -37.41 8.50 -26.10
N ASP A 238 -36.87 7.48 -26.77
CA ASP A 238 -37.52 6.18 -26.90
C ASP A 238 -37.60 5.45 -25.56
N ARG A 239 -36.55 5.46 -24.72
CA ARG A 239 -36.64 4.89 -23.36
C ARG A 239 -37.64 5.62 -22.46
N LEU A 240 -37.75 6.95 -22.57
CA LEU A 240 -38.75 7.73 -21.83
C LEU A 240 -40.18 7.51 -22.36
N ARG A 241 -40.32 7.09 -23.62
CA ARG A 241 -41.60 6.73 -24.25
C ARG A 241 -42.02 5.31 -23.85
N GLU A 242 -41.10 4.35 -23.90
CA GLU A 242 -41.30 2.95 -23.47
C GLU A 242 -41.71 2.89 -21.99
N MET A 243 -40.94 3.54 -21.11
CA MET A 243 -41.25 3.66 -19.69
C MET A 243 -42.60 4.35 -19.41
N ARG A 244 -43.09 5.21 -20.31
CA ARG A 244 -44.42 5.84 -20.18
C ARG A 244 -45.55 4.89 -20.58
N VAL A 245 -45.32 3.99 -21.53
CA VAL A 245 -46.28 2.93 -21.91
C VAL A 245 -46.37 1.89 -20.79
N ASP A 246 -45.25 1.47 -20.21
CA ASP A 246 -45.21 0.51 -19.10
C ASP A 246 -45.96 1.02 -17.86
N TYR A 247 -45.85 2.33 -17.56
CA TYR A 247 -46.62 2.96 -16.48
C TYR A 247 -48.13 3.12 -16.79
N GLN A 248 -48.55 3.09 -18.05
CA GLN A 248 -49.98 3.10 -18.42
C GLN A 248 -50.62 1.71 -18.46
N ASN A 249 -49.82 0.66 -18.66
CA ASN A 249 -50.28 -0.72 -18.83
C ASN A 249 -50.02 -1.61 -17.60
N GLY A 250 -50.01 -1.03 -16.40
CA GLY A 250 -49.41 -1.64 -15.20
C GLY A 250 -49.83 -3.08 -14.85
N TYR A 251 -48.81 -3.84 -14.43
CA TYR A 251 -48.72 -5.28 -14.11
C TYR A 251 -48.49 -6.23 -15.30
#